data_AF-A0A9E3DZG7-F1
#
_entry.id   AF-A0A9E3DZG7-F1
#
_cell.length_a   1.000
_cell.length_b   1.000
_cell.length_c   1.000
_cell.angle_alpha   90.00
_cell.angle_beta   90.00
_cell.angle_gamma   90.00
#
_symmetry.space_group_name_H-M   'P 1'
#
loop_
_entity.id
_entity.type
_entity.pdbx_description
1 polymer ?
#
loop_
_entity_poly.entity_id
_entity_poly.type
_entity_poly.pdbx_seq_one_letter_code
_entity_poly.pdbx_strand_id
1 'polypeptide(L)'
;MGEQQHSLTAGAPGRPEPSWPAVLATTLRLWLERHVTPDRTRHRVGGQKAGQKTGQKASAGGRRRAVAVALSVLLAAALGAGITAVVTRDGQQAAGAEPARGSDPLQEAAQVRAQAAAWIAQQVSPGAIVACDPAMCSALQVAGLALGRLLVLQPATPDPLGSDVVVATPPVREQFGARLASVYAPLVIASFGSGAGRIDVRAVTPDGAAALQAQLASDLRARISAGRQLLRNAHVQATAPARAALLAGQADPRLLVTLSALAARMPLRLVAFGDASPGASPGIPLRGAEIAAPQAGGLAAMLAFLKAQRSPYLPAKAGIVGSAAGEPVLTVQFNTPGPLGLGGP
;
A
#
# COMPACT_ATOMS: atom_id res chain seq x y z
N MET A 1 26.23 39.85 48.89
CA MET A 1 25.54 38.70 49.53
C MET A 1 24.35 38.32 48.66
N GLY A 2 24.35 37.10 48.11
CA GLY A 2 23.18 36.54 47.41
C GLY A 2 23.46 36.04 45.99
N GLU A 3 24.42 35.14 45.81
CA GLU A 3 24.47 34.27 44.62
C GLU A 3 23.27 33.31 44.64
N GLN A 4 22.40 33.38 43.64
CA GLN A 4 21.41 32.33 43.38
C GLN A 4 21.93 31.39 42.31
N GLN A 5 22.36 30.22 42.77
CA GLN A 5 22.74 29.07 41.97
C GLN A 5 21.49 28.48 41.30
N HIS A 6 21.40 28.54 39.98
CA HIS A 6 20.46 27.71 39.23
C HIS A 6 21.06 26.32 39.03
N SER A 7 20.53 25.36 39.78
CA SER A 7 20.87 23.94 39.68
C SER A 7 20.43 23.39 38.32
N LEU A 8 21.40 22.90 37.55
CA LEU A 8 21.21 22.12 36.34
C LEU A 8 20.50 20.81 36.69
N THR A 9 19.26 20.63 36.25
CA THR A 9 18.59 19.33 36.23
C THR A 9 19.23 18.44 35.17
N ALA A 10 19.97 17.44 35.64
CA ALA A 10 20.54 16.39 34.81
C ALA A 10 19.43 15.64 34.07
N GLY A 11 19.49 15.64 32.73
CA GLY A 11 18.64 14.83 31.89
C GLY A 11 18.87 13.34 32.15
N ALA A 12 17.78 12.60 32.36
CA ALA A 12 17.81 11.15 32.49
C ALA A 12 18.48 10.51 31.25
N PRO A 13 19.36 9.50 31.42
CA PRO A 13 19.98 8.84 30.29
C PRO A 13 18.91 8.14 29.44
N GLY A 14 18.89 8.45 28.14
CA GLY A 14 18.06 7.78 27.16
C GLY A 14 18.30 6.27 27.21
N ARG A 15 17.21 5.48 27.25
CA ARG A 15 17.32 4.02 27.17
C ARG A 15 18.07 3.67 25.88
N PRO A 16 19.14 2.86 25.94
CA PRO A 16 19.86 2.47 24.74
C PRO A 16 18.91 1.74 23.78
N GLU A 17 18.94 2.13 22.50
CA GLU A 17 18.21 1.42 21.44
C GLU A 17 18.61 -0.06 21.48
N PRO A 18 17.65 -1.00 21.46
CA PRO A 18 17.97 -2.41 21.44
C PRO A 18 18.74 -2.71 20.15
N SER A 19 19.85 -3.42 20.28
CA SER A 19 20.61 -3.87 19.14
C SER A 19 19.73 -4.78 18.26
N TRP A 20 19.80 -4.61 16.94
CA TRP A 20 19.05 -5.42 15.96
C TRP A 20 19.16 -6.95 16.16
N PRO A 21 20.27 -7.52 16.64
CA PRO A 21 20.32 -8.93 17.02
C PRO A 21 19.33 -9.29 18.12
N ALA A 22 19.10 -8.42 19.11
CA ALA A 22 18.14 -8.63 20.18
C ALA A 22 16.69 -8.56 19.65
N VAL A 23 16.39 -7.64 18.74
CA VAL A 23 15.05 -7.53 18.12
C VAL A 23 14.73 -8.77 17.26
N LEU A 24 15.71 -9.24 16.48
CA LEU A 24 15.58 -10.47 15.68
C LEU A 24 15.45 -11.71 16.57
N ALA A 25 16.24 -11.81 17.64
CA ALA A 25 16.16 -12.91 18.60
C ALA A 25 14.80 -12.94 19.30
N THR A 26 14.25 -11.78 19.67
CA THR A 26 12.94 -11.70 20.34
C THR A 26 11.82 -12.08 19.38
N THR A 27 11.88 -11.62 18.13
CA THR A 27 10.91 -11.98 17.09
C THR A 27 10.96 -13.47 16.75
N LEU A 28 12.16 -14.05 16.65
CA LEU A 28 12.35 -15.48 16.39
C LEU A 28 11.89 -16.35 17.57
N ARG A 29 12.15 -15.90 18.80
CA ARG A 29 11.72 -16.59 20.03
C ARG A 29 10.20 -16.62 20.14
N LEU A 30 9.52 -15.49 19.91
CA LEU A 30 8.06 -15.42 19.92
C LEU A 30 7.42 -16.26 18.79
N TRP A 31 8.09 -16.38 17.65
CA TRP A 31 7.67 -17.28 16.58
C TRP A 31 7.83 -18.76 16.95
N LEU A 32 8.95 -19.14 17.58
CA LEU A 32 9.23 -20.52 18.03
C LEU A 32 8.31 -20.96 19.17
N GLU A 33 8.06 -20.10 20.16
CA GLU A 33 7.14 -20.38 21.28
C GLU A 33 5.69 -20.58 20.81
N ARG A 34 5.31 -20.03 19.65
CA ARG A 34 3.96 -20.15 19.08
C ARG A 34 3.80 -21.29 18.07
N HIS A 35 4.89 -21.77 17.47
CA HIS A 35 4.83 -22.73 16.36
C HIS A 35 5.56 -24.07 16.61
N VAL A 36 6.41 -24.18 17.64
CA VAL A 36 7.29 -25.36 17.84
C VAL A 36 7.13 -26.00 19.22
N THR A 37 6.17 -25.61 20.06
CA THR A 37 5.79 -26.45 21.20
C THR A 37 4.83 -27.55 20.76
N PRO A 38 5.25 -28.82 20.61
CA PRO A 38 4.29 -29.91 20.56
C PRO A 38 3.60 -29.97 21.92
N ASP A 39 2.27 -29.86 21.91
CA ASP A 39 1.44 -30.11 23.08
C ASP A 39 1.59 -31.59 23.49
N ARG A 40 2.55 -31.81 24.40
CA ARG A 40 2.76 -33.05 25.12
C ARG A 40 3.20 -32.68 26.52
N THR A 41 2.22 -32.56 27.41
CA THR A 41 2.08 -33.34 28.66
C THR A 41 1.37 -32.51 29.72
N ARG A 42 0.08 -32.79 29.97
CA ARG A 42 -0.51 -32.73 31.31
C ARG A 42 -1.50 -33.89 31.52
N HIS A 43 -0.95 -35.04 31.92
CA HIS A 43 -1.56 -35.90 32.95
C HIS A 43 -1.33 -35.20 34.31
N ARG A 44 -2.09 -35.35 35.41
CA ARG A 44 -3.33 -36.05 35.78
C ARG A 44 -3.51 -35.78 37.28
N VAL A 45 -4.64 -35.22 37.73
CA VAL A 45 -5.21 -35.40 39.08
C VAL A 45 -6.73 -35.27 38.88
N GLY A 46 -7.49 -36.37 38.80
CA GLY A 46 -8.31 -36.89 39.91
C GLY A 46 -9.65 -36.15 39.98
N GLY A 47 -10.86 -36.71 39.87
CA GLY A 47 -11.39 -38.07 39.73
C GLY A 47 -12.95 -38.00 39.67
N GLN A 48 -13.60 -39.14 39.44
CA GLN A 48 -15.06 -39.41 39.57
C GLN A 48 -16.01 -38.73 38.56
N LYS A 49 -17.07 -39.33 38.00
CA LYS A 49 -17.72 -40.65 38.12
C LYS A 49 -18.66 -40.85 36.91
N ALA A 50 -18.86 -42.13 36.55
CA ALA A 50 -20.06 -42.75 36.00
C ALA A 50 -20.66 -42.31 34.64
N GLY A 51 -20.88 -43.31 33.77
CA GLY A 51 -22.13 -43.39 33.01
C GLY A 51 -22.04 -43.66 31.51
N GLN A 52 -22.19 -44.94 31.16
CA GLN A 52 -23.02 -45.44 30.05
C GLN A 52 -22.40 -45.70 28.66
N LYS A 53 -22.53 -46.99 28.31
CA LYS A 53 -22.29 -47.71 27.05
C LYS A 53 -23.24 -47.18 25.97
N THR A 54 -22.86 -47.04 24.69
CA THR A 54 -22.80 -48.05 23.60
C THR A 54 -22.13 -47.33 22.41
N GLY A 55 -21.25 -47.86 21.55
CA GLY A 55 -21.28 -49.12 20.82
C GLY A 55 -21.70 -48.87 19.36
N GLN A 56 -20.78 -48.53 18.44
CA GLN A 56 -20.87 -48.92 17.02
C GLN A 56 -19.59 -48.65 16.21
N LYS A 57 -19.45 -49.46 15.15
CA LYS A 57 -18.24 -49.91 14.48
C LYS A 57 -17.84 -49.05 13.26
N ALA A 58 -16.52 -49.04 13.02
CA ALA A 58 -15.75 -49.12 11.77
C ALA A 58 -16.42 -48.91 10.40
N SER A 59 -15.73 -48.14 9.53
CA SER A 59 -15.48 -48.36 8.08
C SER A 59 -14.64 -47.17 7.57
N ALA A 60 -13.42 -47.22 7.01
CA ALA A 60 -12.75 -48.09 6.03
C ALA A 60 -13.28 -47.98 4.59
N GLY A 61 -12.59 -47.19 3.75
CA GLY A 61 -12.70 -47.23 2.28
C GLY A 61 -12.89 -45.84 1.67
N GLY A 62 -12.27 -45.43 0.57
CA GLY A 62 -11.45 -46.15 -0.38
C GLY A 62 -10.98 -45.19 -1.48
N ARG A 63 -9.75 -45.41 -1.92
CA ARG A 63 -9.06 -44.79 -3.08
C ARG A 63 -9.79 -45.03 -4.42
N ARG A 64 -9.46 -44.17 -5.41
CA ARG A 64 -9.60 -44.27 -6.91
C ARG A 64 -10.90 -43.60 -7.44
N ARG A 65 -10.94 -42.80 -8.51
CA ARG A 65 -10.25 -42.73 -9.84
C ARG A 65 -10.33 -41.25 -10.33
N ALA A 66 -9.31 -40.57 -10.85
CA ALA A 66 -8.62 -40.68 -12.16
C ALA A 66 -9.47 -40.40 -13.43
N VAL A 67 -9.32 -39.16 -13.96
CA VAL A 67 -9.07 -38.71 -15.37
C VAL A 67 -10.05 -39.00 -16.52
N ALA A 68 -10.52 -37.92 -17.20
CA ALA A 68 -10.50 -37.58 -18.66
C ALA A 68 -11.43 -36.35 -18.91
N VAL A 69 -11.05 -35.14 -19.39
CA VAL A 69 -10.54 -34.66 -20.73
C VAL A 69 -11.51 -35.01 -21.88
N ALA A 70 -11.99 -34.19 -22.81
CA ALA A 70 -11.94 -32.76 -23.22
C ALA A 70 -13.18 -32.51 -24.15
N LEU A 71 -13.66 -31.29 -24.43
CA LEU A 71 -13.33 -30.44 -25.59
C LEU A 71 -14.27 -29.21 -25.56
N SER A 72 -13.83 -27.99 -25.85
CA SER A 72 -13.86 -27.44 -27.22
C SER A 72 -12.99 -26.19 -27.32
N VAL A 73 -12.26 -26.06 -28.44
CA VAL A 73 -11.31 -25.00 -28.78
C VAL A 73 -11.76 -24.33 -30.10
N LEU A 74 -11.29 -23.08 -30.30
CA LEU A 74 -11.10 -22.32 -31.57
C LEU A 74 -12.26 -21.37 -31.92
N LEU A 75 -12.03 -20.11 -32.34
CA LEU A 75 -10.94 -19.50 -33.12
C LEU A 75 -10.42 -18.18 -32.46
N ALA A 76 -9.11 -17.92 -32.35
CA ALA A 76 -8.11 -17.47 -33.37
C ALA A 76 -8.40 -16.03 -33.89
N ALA A 77 -7.68 -14.97 -33.48
CA ALA A 77 -6.26 -14.60 -33.66
C ALA A 77 -6.00 -13.72 -34.91
N ALA A 78 -5.11 -12.75 -34.69
CA ALA A 78 -4.36 -11.92 -35.64
C ALA A 78 -5.03 -10.65 -36.20
N LEU A 79 -4.42 -9.49 -35.92
CA LEU A 79 -3.57 -8.76 -36.88
C LEU A 79 -2.72 -7.72 -36.12
N GLY A 80 -1.41 -7.80 -36.34
CA GLY A 80 -0.45 -6.75 -36.00
C GLY A 80 0.15 -6.14 -37.26
N ALA A 81 1.01 -5.14 -37.02
CA ALA A 81 1.91 -4.43 -37.93
C ALA A 81 1.27 -3.33 -38.83
N GLY A 82 1.91 -2.16 -38.77
CA GLY A 82 1.50 -0.95 -39.45
C GLY A 82 1.91 -0.88 -40.91
N ILE A 83 1.29 0.09 -41.60
CA ILE A 83 1.69 0.58 -42.91
C ILE A 83 1.59 2.10 -42.85
N THR A 84 2.69 2.77 -43.15
CA THR A 84 2.78 4.19 -43.50
C THR A 84 2.04 4.44 -44.82
N ALA A 85 1.01 5.28 -44.80
CA ALA A 85 0.39 5.81 -46.00
C ALA A 85 0.51 7.34 -46.00
N VAL A 86 1.38 7.85 -46.87
CA VAL A 86 1.38 9.24 -47.33
C VAL A 86 0.12 9.43 -48.17
N VAL A 87 -0.78 10.30 -47.71
CA VAL A 87 -1.91 10.77 -48.51
C VAL A 87 -1.72 12.27 -48.73
N THR A 88 -1.20 12.61 -49.89
CA THR A 88 -1.36 13.94 -50.47
C THR A 88 -2.82 14.09 -50.90
N ARG A 89 -3.57 14.99 -50.26
CA ARG A 89 -4.85 15.48 -50.78
C ARG A 89 -4.77 17.00 -50.87
N ASP A 90 -4.37 17.46 -52.06
CA ASP A 90 -4.76 18.77 -52.55
C ASP A 90 -6.19 18.66 -53.10
N GLY A 91 -7.07 19.57 -52.68
CA GLY A 91 -8.46 19.61 -53.12
C GLY A 91 -9.34 20.37 -52.15
N GLN A 92 -9.42 21.68 -52.36
CA GLN A 92 -10.19 22.67 -51.60
C GLN A 92 -11.65 22.26 -51.32
N GLN A 93 -12.07 22.44 -50.07
CA GLN A 93 -13.38 23.00 -49.73
C GLN A 93 -13.33 23.60 -48.32
N ALA A 94 -13.35 24.92 -48.27
CA ALA A 94 -13.56 25.69 -47.06
C ALA A 94 -15.02 25.51 -46.60
N ALA A 95 -15.22 24.92 -45.43
CA ALA A 95 -16.42 25.09 -44.62
C ALA A 95 -16.10 24.72 -43.15
N GLY A 96 -16.06 25.73 -42.29
CA GLY A 96 -16.20 25.58 -40.84
C GLY A 96 -15.07 24.86 -40.11
N ALA A 97 -14.04 25.59 -39.71
CA ALA A 97 -13.31 25.22 -38.49
C ALA A 97 -14.31 25.26 -37.32
N GLU A 98 -14.86 24.10 -36.94
CA GLU A 98 -15.48 23.93 -35.64
C GLU A 98 -14.41 24.30 -34.60
N PRO A 99 -14.65 25.28 -33.71
CA PRO A 99 -13.77 25.46 -32.57
C PRO A 99 -13.79 24.13 -31.80
N ALA A 100 -12.61 23.61 -31.46
CA ALA A 100 -12.48 22.50 -30.53
C ALA A 100 -13.35 22.85 -29.32
N ARG A 101 -14.51 22.18 -29.18
CA ARG A 101 -15.40 22.39 -28.04
C ARG A 101 -14.57 22.05 -26.81
N GLY A 102 -14.16 23.07 -26.06
CA GLY A 102 -13.63 22.86 -24.72
C GLY A 102 -14.63 21.98 -23.97
N SER A 103 -14.13 20.99 -23.25
CA SER A 103 -14.96 20.13 -22.41
C SER A 103 -15.87 20.99 -21.54
N ASP A 104 -17.16 20.65 -21.49
CA ASP A 104 -18.11 21.29 -20.57
C ASP A 104 -17.54 21.20 -19.13
N PRO A 105 -17.39 22.33 -18.41
CA PRO A 105 -16.84 22.34 -17.06
C PRO A 105 -17.51 21.33 -16.10
N LEU A 106 -18.80 21.06 -16.29
CA LEU A 106 -19.52 20.05 -15.49
C LEU A 106 -19.08 18.62 -15.81
N GLN A 107 -18.82 18.33 -17.09
CA GLN A 107 -18.31 17.03 -17.52
C GLN A 107 -16.88 16.80 -17.03
N GLU A 108 -16.03 17.83 -17.10
CA GLU A 108 -14.67 17.77 -16.56
C GLU A 108 -14.68 17.49 -15.05
N ALA A 109 -15.50 18.22 -14.28
CA ALA A 109 -15.65 17.99 -12.85
C ALA A 109 -16.14 16.56 -12.53
N ALA A 110 -17.07 16.03 -13.31
CA ALA A 110 -17.54 14.65 -13.18
C ALA A 110 -16.43 13.64 -13.49
N GLN A 111 -15.62 13.90 -14.52
CA GLN A 111 -14.50 13.04 -14.90
C GLN A 111 -13.42 13.02 -13.81
N VAL A 112 -13.03 14.18 -13.27
CA VAL A 112 -12.05 14.28 -12.17
C VAL A 112 -12.55 13.53 -10.94
N ARG A 113 -13.85 13.64 -10.61
CA ARG A 113 -14.48 12.88 -9.52
C ARG A 113 -14.41 11.37 -9.74
N ALA A 114 -14.69 10.92 -10.96
CA ALA A 114 -14.61 9.50 -11.32
C ALA A 114 -13.18 8.97 -11.24
N GLN A 115 -12.18 9.74 -11.69
CA GLN A 115 -10.77 9.38 -11.57
C GLN A 115 -10.33 9.24 -10.10
N ALA A 116 -10.69 10.22 -9.26
CA ALA A 116 -10.42 10.17 -7.83
C ALA A 116 -11.09 8.96 -7.17
N ALA A 117 -12.36 8.69 -7.50
CA ALA A 117 -13.11 7.56 -6.95
C ALA A 117 -12.48 6.21 -7.34
N ALA A 118 -12.11 6.05 -8.61
CA ALA A 118 -11.47 4.83 -9.10
C ALA A 118 -10.11 4.60 -8.44
N TRP A 119 -9.31 5.66 -8.27
CA TRP A 119 -8.04 5.55 -7.57
C TRP A 119 -8.24 5.19 -6.09
N ILE A 120 -9.18 5.82 -5.39
CA ILE A 120 -9.49 5.51 -3.99
C ILE A 120 -9.90 4.03 -3.85
N ALA A 121 -10.80 3.55 -4.70
CA ALA A 121 -11.25 2.15 -4.67
C ALA A 121 -10.10 1.15 -4.86
N GLN A 122 -9.09 1.51 -5.65
CA GLN A 122 -7.95 0.64 -5.96
C GLN A 122 -6.79 0.75 -4.98
N GLN A 123 -6.62 1.90 -4.33
CA GLN A 123 -5.39 2.24 -3.62
C GLN A 123 -5.60 2.40 -2.12
N VAL A 124 -6.78 2.85 -1.68
CA VAL A 124 -7.04 3.11 -0.27
C VAL A 124 -7.35 1.80 0.45
N SER A 125 -6.67 1.59 1.59
CA SER A 125 -6.77 0.38 2.39
C SER A 125 -8.22 -0.03 2.65
N PRO A 126 -8.61 -1.30 2.47
CA PRO A 126 -9.98 -1.77 2.71
C PRO A 126 -10.52 -1.52 4.13
N GLY A 127 -9.63 -1.36 5.11
CA GLY A 127 -10.00 -1.04 6.49
C GLY A 127 -10.18 0.46 6.75
N ALA A 128 -9.82 1.34 5.81
CA ALA A 128 -9.89 2.78 5.99
C ALA A 128 -11.30 3.32 5.77
N ILE A 129 -11.71 4.23 6.65
CA ILE A 129 -12.92 5.06 6.55
C ILE A 129 -12.58 6.32 5.74
N VAL A 130 -13.42 6.62 4.75
CA VAL A 130 -13.24 7.72 3.80
C VAL A 130 -14.34 8.76 4.01
N ALA A 131 -13.94 9.96 4.41
CA ALA A 131 -14.82 11.12 4.50
C ALA A 131 -14.96 11.83 3.15
N CYS A 132 -16.20 12.14 2.75
CA CYS A 132 -16.53 12.72 1.44
C CYS A 132 -17.80 13.57 1.51
N ASP A 133 -17.95 14.57 0.63
CA ASP A 133 -19.26 15.21 0.39
C ASP A 133 -20.24 14.23 -0.29
N PRO A 134 -21.57 14.49 -0.26
CA PRO A 134 -22.57 13.56 -0.80
C PRO A 134 -22.33 13.11 -2.25
N ALA A 135 -21.93 14.03 -3.13
CA ALA A 135 -21.71 13.70 -4.54
C ALA A 135 -20.44 12.86 -4.73
N MET A 136 -19.38 13.13 -3.97
CA MET A 136 -18.18 12.30 -3.96
C MET A 136 -18.43 10.92 -3.33
N CYS A 137 -19.21 10.84 -2.25
CA CYS A 137 -19.58 9.56 -1.65
C CYS A 137 -20.41 8.70 -2.61
N SER A 138 -21.33 9.30 -3.38
CA SER A 138 -22.05 8.58 -4.43
C SER A 138 -21.09 8.02 -5.49
N ALA A 139 -20.11 8.80 -5.94
CA ALA A 139 -19.11 8.33 -6.91
C ALA A 139 -18.25 7.19 -6.34
N LEU A 140 -17.89 7.24 -5.05
CA LEU A 140 -17.16 6.17 -4.37
C LEU A 140 -17.97 4.88 -4.26
N GLN A 141 -19.28 4.97 -4.01
CA GLN A 141 -20.17 3.80 -4.01
C GLN A 141 -20.23 3.15 -5.40
N VAL A 142 -20.35 3.95 -6.46
CA VAL A 142 -20.32 3.46 -7.85
C VAL A 142 -18.98 2.80 -8.17
N ALA A 143 -17.88 3.32 -7.64
CA ALA A 143 -16.55 2.72 -7.75
C ALA A 143 -16.36 1.45 -6.87
N GLY A 144 -17.35 1.07 -6.06
CA GLY A 144 -17.37 -0.17 -5.29
C GLY A 144 -16.96 -0.04 -3.81
N LEU A 145 -16.86 1.17 -3.26
CA LEU A 145 -16.65 1.31 -1.81
C LEU A 145 -17.91 0.93 -1.03
N ALA A 146 -17.73 0.05 -0.04
CA ALA A 146 -18.80 -0.35 0.87
C ALA A 146 -19.31 0.84 1.69
N LEU A 147 -20.64 0.92 1.88
CA LEU A 147 -21.29 2.00 2.64
C LEU A 147 -20.72 2.18 4.05
N GLY A 148 -20.39 1.08 4.73
CA GLY A 148 -19.80 1.11 6.08
C GLY A 148 -18.40 1.72 6.15
N ARG A 149 -17.79 2.06 5.00
CA ARG A 149 -16.50 2.76 4.90
C ARG A 149 -16.63 4.23 4.57
N LEU A 150 -17.85 4.75 4.41
CA LEU A 150 -18.09 6.12 3.99
C LEU A 150 -18.58 6.96 5.16
N LEU A 151 -17.85 8.04 5.45
CA LEU A 151 -18.30 9.09 6.35
C LEU A 151 -18.81 10.25 5.49
N VAL A 152 -20.12 10.39 5.37
CA VAL A 152 -20.72 11.46 4.56
C VAL A 152 -20.65 12.77 5.33
N LEU A 153 -19.87 13.72 4.81
CA LEU A 153 -19.73 15.07 5.33
C LEU A 153 -20.92 15.91 4.84
N GLN A 154 -21.89 16.10 5.71
CA GLN A 154 -23.01 17.01 5.46
C GLN A 154 -22.57 18.47 5.61
N PRO A 155 -23.29 19.42 5.01
CA PRO A 155 -23.13 20.83 5.33
C PRO A 155 -23.15 21.05 6.86
N ALA A 156 -22.25 21.90 7.35
CA ALA A 156 -22.07 22.19 8.78
C ALA A 156 -21.57 21.04 9.67
N THR A 157 -21.15 19.90 9.10
CA THR A 157 -20.35 18.91 9.86
C THR A 157 -19.10 19.60 10.43
N PRO A 158 -18.85 19.53 11.75
CA PRO A 158 -17.85 20.37 12.42
C PRO A 158 -16.41 20.00 12.07
N ASP A 159 -16.17 18.72 11.81
CA ASP A 159 -14.87 18.17 11.51
C ASP A 159 -14.98 16.86 10.71
N PRO A 160 -13.91 16.45 10.02
CA PRO A 160 -13.88 15.17 9.30
C PRO A 160 -13.29 14.03 10.15
N LEU A 161 -13.24 14.16 11.49
CA LEU A 161 -12.63 13.15 12.37
C LEU A 161 -13.49 11.88 12.41
N GLY A 162 -12.87 10.78 12.83
CA GLY A 162 -13.46 9.44 12.69
C GLY A 162 -13.29 8.82 11.29
N SER A 163 -12.57 9.52 10.41
CA SER A 163 -12.09 8.98 9.13
C SER A 163 -10.56 8.88 9.11
N ASP A 164 -10.04 7.99 8.26
CA ASP A 164 -8.60 7.87 7.99
C ASP A 164 -8.18 8.75 6.82
N VAL A 165 -9.11 9.02 5.90
CA VAL A 165 -8.90 9.76 4.67
C VAL A 165 -10.04 10.74 4.44
N VAL A 166 -9.72 11.98 4.06
CA VAL A 166 -10.68 12.99 3.60
C VAL A 166 -10.50 13.24 2.12
N VAL A 167 -11.59 13.19 1.35
CA VAL A 167 -11.62 13.60 -0.05
C VAL A 167 -11.99 15.08 -0.12
N ALA A 168 -10.98 15.93 -0.24
CA ALA A 168 -11.08 17.37 -0.25
C ALA A 168 -11.51 17.89 -1.63
N THR A 169 -12.80 17.74 -1.94
CA THR A 169 -13.48 18.39 -3.06
C THR A 169 -13.67 19.89 -2.81
N PRO A 170 -14.11 20.69 -3.81
CA PRO A 170 -14.31 22.13 -3.59
C PRO A 170 -15.25 22.45 -2.41
N PRO A 171 -16.44 21.83 -2.26
CA PRO A 171 -17.31 22.09 -1.10
C PRO A 171 -16.67 21.74 0.24
N VAL A 172 -15.91 20.63 0.30
CA VAL A 172 -15.19 20.22 1.53
C VAL A 172 -14.10 21.24 1.88
N ARG A 173 -13.36 21.75 0.88
CA ARG A 173 -12.35 22.78 1.10
C ARG A 173 -12.95 24.11 1.53
N GLU A 174 -14.11 24.49 0.99
CA GLU A 174 -14.83 25.70 1.40
C GLU A 174 -15.34 25.58 2.84
N GLN A 175 -15.91 24.43 3.21
CA GLN A 175 -16.45 24.19 4.55
C GLN A 175 -15.37 24.26 5.65
N PHE A 176 -14.21 23.66 5.44
CA PHE A 176 -13.16 23.59 6.47
C PHE A 176 -12.07 24.65 6.33
N GLY A 177 -11.98 25.32 5.19
CA GLY A 177 -10.97 26.33 4.89
C GLY A 177 -9.54 25.84 5.18
N ALA A 178 -8.72 26.73 5.74
CA ALA A 178 -7.33 26.43 6.08
C ALA A 178 -7.17 25.30 7.11
N ARG A 179 -8.17 25.07 7.98
CA ARG A 179 -8.12 24.06 9.05
C ARG A 179 -8.02 22.64 8.48
N LEU A 180 -8.53 22.40 7.28
CA LEU A 180 -8.38 21.11 6.62
C LEU A 180 -6.90 20.71 6.47
N ALA A 181 -6.05 21.66 6.11
CA ALA A 181 -4.63 21.42 5.88
C ALA A 181 -3.74 21.62 7.11
N SER A 182 -4.17 22.41 8.10
CA SER A 182 -3.35 22.70 9.28
C SER A 182 -3.71 21.86 10.51
N VAL A 183 -4.97 21.40 10.61
CA VAL A 183 -5.48 20.71 11.81
C VAL A 183 -5.82 19.25 11.49
N TYR A 184 -6.59 19.02 10.43
CA TYR A 184 -7.25 17.72 10.27
C TYR A 184 -6.46 16.72 9.42
N ALA A 185 -6.08 17.12 8.20
CA ALA A 185 -5.56 16.19 7.21
C ALA A 185 -4.44 16.83 6.38
N PRO A 186 -3.31 17.24 6.98
CA PRO A 186 -2.23 18.00 6.33
C PRO A 186 -1.62 17.32 5.11
N LEU A 187 -1.61 15.99 5.06
CA LEU A 187 -0.87 15.21 4.08
C LEU A 187 -1.72 14.88 2.85
N VAL A 188 -1.37 15.42 1.67
CA VAL A 188 -1.99 15.04 0.39
C VAL A 188 -1.32 13.76 -0.12
N ILE A 189 -2.08 12.67 -0.15
CA ILE A 189 -1.61 11.36 -0.63
C ILE A 189 -1.88 11.16 -2.13
N ALA A 190 -2.85 11.88 -2.69
CA ALA A 190 -3.06 12.00 -4.13
C ALA A 190 -3.85 13.27 -4.46
N SER A 191 -3.74 13.76 -5.69
CA SER A 191 -4.50 14.90 -6.22
C SER A 191 -4.90 14.65 -7.67
N PHE A 192 -6.10 15.10 -8.03
CA PHE A 192 -6.72 14.91 -9.34
C PHE A 192 -7.28 16.23 -9.86
N GLY A 193 -7.19 16.44 -11.17
CA GLY A 193 -7.60 17.70 -11.81
C GLY A 193 -6.67 18.86 -11.44
N SER A 194 -7.15 20.09 -11.68
CA SER A 194 -6.37 21.31 -11.42
C SER A 194 -7.26 22.47 -11.00
N GLY A 195 -6.65 23.58 -10.58
CA GLY A 195 -7.36 24.81 -10.24
C GLY A 195 -8.42 24.65 -9.14
N ALA A 196 -9.52 25.38 -9.29
CA ALA A 196 -10.64 25.35 -8.34
C ALA A 196 -11.37 24.00 -8.31
N GLY A 197 -11.36 23.25 -9.43
CA GLY A 197 -11.99 21.94 -9.56
C GLY A 197 -11.18 20.76 -9.05
N ARG A 198 -9.93 20.97 -8.61
CA ARG A 198 -9.06 19.87 -8.14
C ARG A 198 -9.73 19.09 -7.00
N ILE A 199 -9.36 17.83 -6.84
CA ILE A 199 -9.75 17.00 -5.71
C ILE A 199 -8.47 16.46 -5.07
N ASP A 200 -8.23 16.79 -3.81
CA ASP A 200 -7.13 16.20 -3.05
C ASP A 200 -7.66 15.05 -2.19
N VAL A 201 -6.93 13.94 -2.16
CA VAL A 201 -7.14 12.86 -1.19
C VAL A 201 -6.10 13.05 -0.09
N ARG A 202 -6.57 13.23 1.14
CA ARG A 202 -5.73 13.62 2.29
C ARG A 202 -5.81 12.59 3.40
N ALA A 203 -4.67 12.24 3.99
CA ALA A 203 -4.64 11.39 5.18
C ALA A 203 -4.94 12.24 6.43
N VAL A 204 -5.87 11.77 7.27
CA VAL A 204 -6.19 12.38 8.56
C VAL A 204 -5.05 12.13 9.53
N THR A 205 -4.69 13.16 10.31
CA THR A 205 -3.67 13.05 11.36
C THR A 205 -4.26 13.47 12.71
N PRO A 206 -4.72 12.51 13.54
CA PRO A 206 -5.32 12.81 14.82
C PRO A 206 -4.40 13.62 15.75
N ASP A 207 -3.08 13.37 15.67
CA ASP A 207 -2.06 14.04 16.50
C ASP A 207 -1.65 15.43 15.98
N GLY A 208 -2.26 15.88 14.87
CA GLY A 208 -2.02 17.19 14.27
C GLY A 208 -0.75 17.31 13.41
N ALA A 209 -0.60 18.46 12.75
CA ALA A 209 0.41 18.67 11.71
C ALA A 209 1.87 18.67 12.23
N ALA A 210 2.12 19.21 13.43
CA ALA A 210 3.48 19.25 13.99
C ALA A 210 4.00 17.84 14.34
N ALA A 211 3.15 17.00 14.94
CA ALA A 211 3.47 15.61 15.23
C ALA A 211 3.74 14.83 13.93
N LEU A 212 2.89 15.02 12.91
CA LEU A 212 3.11 14.43 11.59
C LEU A 212 4.47 14.84 11.01
N GLN A 213 4.83 16.12 11.03
CA GLN A 213 6.09 16.60 10.48
C GLN A 213 7.30 15.95 11.16
N ALA A 214 7.28 15.85 12.49
CA ALA A 214 8.32 15.16 13.24
C ALA A 214 8.40 13.67 12.88
N GLN A 215 7.26 13.00 12.73
CA GLN A 215 7.17 11.60 12.31
C GLN A 215 7.71 11.40 10.89
N LEU A 216 7.38 12.26 9.93
CA LEU A 216 7.89 12.21 8.56
C LEU A 216 9.41 12.37 8.50
N ALA A 217 9.98 13.30 9.28
CA ALA A 217 11.43 13.49 9.34
C ALA A 217 12.16 12.30 9.97
N SER A 218 11.55 11.68 11.00
CA SER A 218 12.08 10.45 11.61
C SER A 218 11.99 9.27 10.64
N ASP A 219 10.84 9.07 10.02
CA ASP A 219 10.57 8.03 9.03
C ASP A 219 11.53 8.11 7.84
N LEU A 220 11.76 9.31 7.28
CA LEU A 220 12.71 9.49 6.19
C LEU A 220 14.12 9.03 6.56
N ARG A 221 14.61 9.39 7.75
CA ARG A 221 15.93 8.94 8.24
C ARG A 221 15.99 7.42 8.40
N ALA A 222 14.92 6.82 8.92
CA ALA A 222 14.81 5.37 9.06
C ALA A 222 14.85 4.67 7.69
N ARG A 223 14.09 5.18 6.71
CA ARG A 223 14.07 4.65 5.34
C ARG A 223 15.43 4.75 4.64
N ILE A 224 16.14 5.88 4.77
CA ILE A 224 17.50 6.04 4.24
C ILE A 224 18.46 5.02 4.87
N SER A 225 18.39 4.85 6.19
CA SER A 225 19.23 3.89 6.91
C SER A 225 18.96 2.45 6.45
N ALA A 226 17.69 2.04 6.40
CA ALA A 226 17.27 0.73 5.93
C ALA A 226 17.63 0.49 4.46
N GLY A 227 17.45 1.47 3.58
CA GLY A 227 17.85 1.38 2.18
C GLY A 227 19.36 1.14 2.02
N ARG A 228 20.19 1.85 2.81
CA ARG A 228 21.65 1.62 2.84
C ARG A 228 22.00 0.23 3.36
N GLN A 229 21.30 -0.28 4.38
CA GLN A 229 21.51 -1.63 4.90
C GLN A 229 21.15 -2.69 3.86
N LEU A 230 20.00 -2.54 3.20
CA LEU A 230 19.53 -3.45 2.16
C LEU A 230 20.54 -3.53 1.01
N LEU A 231 21.11 -2.40 0.58
CA LEU A 231 22.14 -2.33 -0.46
C LEU A 231 23.50 -2.94 -0.07
N ARG A 232 23.75 -3.19 1.23
CA ARG A 232 24.95 -3.92 1.70
C ARG A 232 24.73 -5.44 1.78
N ASN A 233 23.49 -5.90 1.66
CA ASN A 233 23.19 -7.33 1.70
C ASN A 233 23.60 -7.97 0.36
N ALA A 234 24.44 -9.01 0.40
CA ALA A 234 24.93 -9.72 -0.79
C ALA A 234 23.82 -10.41 -1.60
N HIS A 235 22.67 -10.70 -0.97
CA HIS A 235 21.49 -11.23 -1.65
C HIS A 235 20.67 -10.14 -2.37
N VAL A 236 21.04 -8.87 -2.28
CA VAL A 236 20.32 -7.78 -2.93
C VAL A 236 21.18 -7.19 -4.05
N GLN A 237 20.68 -7.31 -5.27
CA GLN A 237 21.12 -6.50 -6.39
C GLN A 237 20.09 -5.40 -6.65
N ALA A 238 20.52 -4.22 -7.09
CA ALA A 238 19.64 -3.12 -7.43
C ALA A 238 20.15 -2.43 -8.68
N THR A 239 19.25 -2.12 -9.62
CA THR A 239 19.53 -1.22 -10.74
C THR A 239 19.87 0.18 -10.24
N ALA A 240 20.45 1.02 -11.09
CA ALA A 240 20.74 2.42 -10.76
C ALA A 240 19.52 3.20 -10.22
N PRO A 241 18.34 3.20 -10.86
CA PRO A 241 17.17 3.91 -10.33
C PRO A 241 16.67 3.33 -9.00
N ALA A 242 16.64 2.00 -8.85
CA ALA A 242 16.24 1.38 -7.58
C ALA A 242 17.21 1.73 -6.43
N ARG A 243 18.52 1.74 -6.72
CA ARG A 243 19.56 2.15 -5.77
C ARG A 243 19.39 3.62 -5.36
N ALA A 244 19.15 4.52 -6.31
CA ALA A 244 18.92 5.94 -6.03
C ALA A 244 17.70 6.14 -5.12
N ALA A 245 16.58 5.46 -5.41
CA ALA A 245 15.38 5.53 -4.58
C ALA A 245 15.62 5.04 -3.14
N LEU A 246 16.36 3.94 -2.95
CA LEU A 246 16.73 3.45 -1.62
C LEU A 246 17.61 4.44 -0.84
N LEU A 247 18.60 5.03 -1.50
CA LEU A 247 19.51 6.00 -0.88
C LEU A 247 18.82 7.32 -0.53
N ALA A 248 17.82 7.71 -1.32
CA ALA A 248 16.96 8.87 -1.07
C ALA A 248 15.83 8.57 -0.06
N GLY A 249 15.72 7.33 0.43
CA GLY A 249 14.68 6.91 1.37
C GLY A 249 13.29 6.91 0.77
N GLN A 250 13.13 6.81 -0.55
CA GLN A 250 11.84 6.94 -1.23
C GLN A 250 10.93 5.71 -1.09
N ALA A 251 11.46 4.54 -0.72
CA ALA A 251 10.68 3.30 -0.64
C ALA A 251 9.77 3.25 0.60
N ASP A 252 8.53 2.76 0.45
CA ASP A 252 7.59 2.53 1.56
C ASP A 252 8.20 1.63 2.66
N PRO A 253 7.97 1.93 3.96
CA PRO A 253 8.47 1.12 5.06
C PRO A 253 8.13 -0.38 4.97
N ARG A 254 6.92 -0.73 4.50
CA ARG A 254 6.50 -2.12 4.34
C ARG A 254 7.28 -2.82 3.22
N LEU A 255 7.63 -2.11 2.15
CA LEU A 255 8.53 -2.64 1.12
C LEU A 255 9.90 -2.92 1.72
N LEU A 256 10.49 -1.98 2.45
CA LEU A 256 11.82 -2.17 3.04
C LEU A 256 11.88 -3.39 3.97
N VAL A 257 10.87 -3.58 4.82
CA VAL A 257 10.76 -4.75 5.71
C VAL A 257 10.58 -6.05 4.89
N THR A 258 9.67 -6.04 3.92
CA THR A 258 9.38 -7.20 3.06
C THR A 258 10.61 -7.62 2.25
N LEU A 259 11.31 -6.66 1.66
CA LEU A 259 12.53 -6.90 0.88
C LEU A 259 13.66 -7.44 1.75
N SER A 260 13.80 -6.93 2.98
CA SER A 260 14.78 -7.45 3.94
C SER A 260 14.49 -8.92 4.30
N ALA A 261 13.22 -9.26 4.54
CA ALA A 261 12.80 -10.63 4.84
C ALA A 261 12.98 -11.59 3.64
N LEU A 262 12.72 -11.11 2.41
CA LEU A 262 13.02 -11.87 1.19
C LEU A 262 14.53 -12.10 1.03
N ALA A 263 15.33 -11.04 1.15
CA ALA A 263 16.78 -11.09 1.02
C ALA A 263 17.45 -12.00 2.06
N ALA A 264 16.84 -12.18 3.24
CA ALA A 264 17.31 -13.13 4.23
C ALA A 264 17.17 -14.60 3.80
N ARG A 265 16.35 -14.90 2.78
CA ARG A 265 16.03 -16.27 2.34
C ARG A 265 16.48 -16.59 0.92
N MET A 266 16.48 -15.59 0.05
CA MET A 266 16.80 -15.76 -1.37
C MET A 266 17.33 -14.47 -1.96
N PRO A 267 18.21 -14.56 -2.97
CA PRO A 267 18.68 -13.37 -3.64
C PRO A 267 17.61 -12.81 -4.57
N LEU A 268 17.60 -11.49 -4.68
CA LEU A 268 16.64 -10.72 -5.45
C LEU A 268 17.35 -9.58 -6.16
N ARG A 269 16.77 -9.15 -7.29
CA ARG A 269 17.21 -7.98 -8.03
C ARG A 269 16.09 -6.95 -8.06
N LEU A 270 16.27 -5.82 -7.39
CA LEU A 270 15.36 -4.68 -7.44
C LEU A 270 15.52 -3.97 -8.77
N VAL A 271 14.44 -3.97 -9.55
CA VAL A 271 14.40 -3.38 -10.89
C VAL A 271 14.00 -1.92 -10.81
N ALA A 272 12.92 -1.61 -10.12
CA ALA A 272 12.41 -0.26 -9.93
C ALA A 272 11.52 -0.17 -8.69
N PHE A 273 11.36 1.04 -8.17
CA PHE A 273 10.24 1.41 -7.31
C PHE A 273 9.24 2.20 -8.15
N GLY A 274 7.96 2.09 -7.80
CA GLY A 274 6.88 2.72 -8.54
C GLY A 274 5.69 3.07 -7.66
N ASP A 275 4.56 3.36 -8.31
CA ASP A 275 3.32 3.81 -7.68
C ASP A 275 3.46 5.16 -6.96
N ALA A 276 4.12 6.12 -7.62
CA ALA A 276 4.00 7.52 -7.25
C ALA A 276 2.54 7.91 -7.40
N SER A 277 1.87 8.15 -6.27
CA SER A 277 0.47 8.53 -6.27
C SER A 277 0.33 9.88 -6.99
N PRO A 278 -0.67 10.06 -7.88
CA PRO A 278 -0.77 11.24 -8.72
C PRO A 278 -0.87 12.49 -7.85
N GLY A 279 -0.06 13.51 -8.11
CA GLY A 279 -0.08 14.77 -7.35
C GLY A 279 0.17 14.64 -5.84
N ALA A 280 0.76 13.54 -5.38
CA ALA A 280 1.08 13.34 -3.97
C ALA A 280 2.08 14.38 -3.46
N SER A 281 1.99 14.73 -2.18
CA SER A 281 2.95 15.63 -1.54
C SER A 281 4.39 15.08 -1.62
N PRO A 282 5.40 15.95 -1.65
CA PRO A 282 6.78 15.52 -1.47
C PRO A 282 6.94 14.69 -0.19
N GLY A 283 7.75 13.63 -0.26
CA GLY A 283 8.04 12.75 0.88
C GLY A 283 7.09 11.57 1.06
N ILE A 284 5.97 11.51 0.31
CA ILE A 284 5.13 10.31 0.25
C ILE A 284 5.94 9.15 -0.36
N PRO A 285 6.09 8.02 0.35
CA PRO A 285 6.88 6.90 -0.15
C PRO A 285 6.27 6.24 -1.40
N LEU A 286 7.14 5.70 -2.24
CA LEU A 286 6.80 4.80 -3.34
C LEU A 286 6.35 3.46 -2.76
N ARG A 287 5.09 3.08 -3.02
CA ARG A 287 4.44 1.89 -2.44
C ARG A 287 4.53 0.65 -3.30
N GLY A 288 5.02 0.79 -4.53
CA GLY A 288 5.22 -0.29 -5.49
C GLY A 288 6.69 -0.63 -5.71
N ALA A 289 6.96 -1.90 -6.04
CA ALA A 289 8.28 -2.33 -6.50
C ALA A 289 8.18 -3.42 -7.56
N GLU A 290 9.18 -3.44 -8.44
CA GLU A 290 9.45 -4.51 -9.41
C GLU A 290 10.69 -5.29 -8.98
N ILE A 291 10.53 -6.61 -8.86
CA ILE A 291 11.54 -7.51 -8.32
C ILE A 291 11.78 -8.61 -9.34
N ALA A 292 13.02 -8.74 -9.81
CA ALA A 292 13.47 -9.89 -10.58
C ALA A 292 14.12 -10.93 -9.66
N ALA A 293 14.07 -12.20 -10.06
CA ALA A 293 14.78 -13.28 -9.38
C ALA A 293 15.96 -13.75 -10.24
N PRO A 294 17.17 -13.90 -9.68
CA PRO A 294 18.31 -14.42 -10.43
C PRO A 294 18.21 -15.92 -10.71
N GLN A 295 17.48 -16.68 -9.88
CA GLN A 295 17.32 -18.13 -10.04
C GLN A 295 15.98 -18.51 -10.65
N ALA A 296 15.98 -19.61 -11.40
CA ALA A 296 14.77 -20.27 -11.87
C ALA A 296 13.83 -20.58 -10.68
N GLY A 297 12.54 -20.29 -10.84
CA GLY A 297 11.52 -20.49 -9.80
C GLY A 297 11.53 -19.46 -8.67
N GLY A 298 12.51 -18.55 -8.59
CA GLY A 298 12.61 -17.56 -7.52
C GLY A 298 11.41 -16.62 -7.47
N LEU A 299 10.89 -16.16 -8.61
CA LEU A 299 9.69 -15.31 -8.66
C LEU A 299 8.45 -15.98 -8.04
N ALA A 300 8.27 -17.27 -8.28
CA ALA A 300 7.15 -18.03 -7.72
C ALA A 300 7.29 -18.17 -6.20
N ALA A 301 8.50 -18.41 -5.69
CA ALA A 301 8.78 -18.48 -4.26
C ALA A 301 8.57 -17.12 -3.56
N MET A 302 9.03 -16.02 -4.18
CA MET A 302 8.80 -14.66 -3.69
C MET A 302 7.29 -14.32 -3.66
N LEU A 303 6.54 -14.66 -4.72
CA LEU A 303 5.10 -14.44 -4.75
C LEU A 303 4.37 -15.25 -3.67
N ALA A 304 4.77 -16.51 -3.46
CA ALA A 304 4.22 -17.34 -2.39
C ALA A 304 4.50 -16.73 -1.00
N PHE A 305 5.71 -16.21 -0.78
CA PHE A 305 6.06 -15.50 0.45
C PHE A 305 5.18 -14.26 0.68
N LEU A 306 4.94 -13.45 -0.36
CA LEU A 306 4.09 -12.26 -0.28
C LEU A 306 2.64 -12.61 0.05
N LYS A 307 2.09 -13.65 -0.61
CA LYS A 307 0.71 -14.11 -0.36
C LYS A 307 0.50 -14.70 1.03
N ALA A 308 1.56 -15.16 1.68
CA ALA A 308 1.53 -15.69 3.04
C ALA A 308 1.63 -14.61 4.12
N GLN A 309 1.86 -13.34 3.75
CA GLN A 309 1.94 -12.24 4.72
C GLN A 309 0.57 -11.93 5.34
N ARG A 310 0.59 -11.18 6.44
CA ARG A 310 -0.60 -10.62 7.10
C ARG A 310 -0.48 -9.10 7.13
N SER A 311 -1.60 -8.41 7.35
CA SER A 311 -1.58 -6.96 7.63
C SER A 311 -0.56 -6.64 8.74
N PRO A 312 0.27 -5.60 8.60
CA PRO A 312 0.29 -4.59 7.53
C PRO A 312 1.15 -4.96 6.29
N TYR A 313 1.78 -6.14 6.27
CA TYR A 313 2.74 -6.56 5.23
C TYR A 313 2.12 -7.44 4.13
N LEU A 314 0.81 -7.68 4.15
CA LEU A 314 0.09 -8.27 3.02
C LEU A 314 -0.08 -7.20 1.93
N PRO A 315 0.52 -7.37 0.73
CA PRO A 315 0.36 -6.40 -0.34
C PRO A 315 -1.06 -6.39 -0.89
N ALA A 316 -1.49 -5.22 -1.37
CA ALA A 316 -2.75 -5.04 -2.06
C ALA A 316 -2.77 -5.74 -3.41
N LYS A 317 -1.64 -5.68 -4.12
CA LYS A 317 -1.42 -6.37 -5.39
C LYS A 317 -0.05 -7.02 -5.36
N ALA A 318 0.00 -8.28 -5.79
CA ALA A 318 1.24 -8.97 -6.05
C ALA A 318 1.05 -9.97 -7.20
N GLY A 319 1.92 -9.93 -8.20
CA GLY A 319 1.79 -10.77 -9.37
C GLY A 319 3.06 -10.81 -10.21
N ILE A 320 3.21 -11.86 -11.01
CA ILE A 320 4.32 -11.97 -11.97
C ILE A 320 3.80 -11.44 -13.30
N VAL A 321 4.49 -10.45 -13.85
CA VAL A 321 4.16 -9.79 -15.12
C VAL A 321 5.42 -9.65 -15.98
N GLY A 322 5.25 -9.43 -17.28
CA GLY A 322 6.36 -9.02 -18.14
C GLY A 322 6.76 -7.57 -17.82
N SER A 323 8.05 -7.33 -17.64
CA SER A 323 8.60 -5.96 -17.54
C SER A 323 8.57 -5.27 -18.90
N ALA A 324 8.85 -3.96 -18.92
CA ALA A 324 9.02 -3.21 -20.17
C ALA A 324 10.13 -3.80 -21.08
N ALA A 325 11.10 -4.50 -20.48
CA ALA A 325 12.17 -5.19 -21.20
C ALA A 325 11.80 -6.64 -21.61
N GLY A 326 10.55 -7.07 -21.39
CA GLY A 326 10.05 -8.42 -21.72
C GLY A 326 10.40 -9.49 -20.67
N GLU A 327 11.33 -9.23 -19.75
CA GLU A 327 11.71 -10.16 -18.70
C GLU A 327 10.62 -10.29 -17.63
N PRO A 328 10.36 -11.49 -17.08
CA PRO A 328 9.39 -11.66 -16.01
C PRO A 328 9.87 -11.00 -14.72
N VAL A 329 8.99 -10.21 -14.11
CA VAL A 329 9.22 -9.56 -12.81
C VAL A 329 8.04 -9.79 -11.89
N LEU A 330 8.31 -9.88 -10.60
CA LEU A 330 7.30 -9.80 -9.56
C LEU A 330 7.01 -8.33 -9.27
N THR A 331 5.77 -7.90 -9.52
CA THR A 331 5.26 -6.63 -9.03
C THR A 331 4.65 -6.81 -7.66
N VAL A 332 4.88 -5.85 -6.78
CA VAL A 332 4.27 -5.75 -5.45
C VAL A 332 3.80 -4.32 -5.23
N GLN A 333 2.64 -4.14 -4.62
CA GLN A 333 2.08 -2.83 -4.30
C GLN A 333 1.30 -2.91 -2.98
N PHE A 334 1.56 -1.96 -2.09
CA PHE A 334 0.82 -1.81 -0.83
C PHE A 334 -0.23 -0.71 -0.90
N ASN A 335 -1.33 -0.82 -0.15
CA ASN A 335 -2.36 0.22 -0.05
C ASN A 335 -1.88 1.48 0.70
N THR A 336 -2.62 2.58 0.53
CA THR A 336 -2.45 3.86 1.25
C THR A 336 -3.65 4.13 2.18
N PRO A 337 -3.51 4.94 3.25
CA PRO A 337 -2.27 5.40 3.86
C PRO A 337 -1.36 4.24 4.30
N GLY A 338 -0.05 4.44 4.20
CA GLY A 338 0.95 3.53 4.76
C GLY A 338 1.32 3.92 6.19
N PRO A 339 1.91 3.00 6.97
CA PRO A 339 2.46 3.36 8.27
C PRO A 339 3.62 4.36 8.10
N LEU A 340 3.79 5.23 9.08
CA LEU A 340 5.01 6.02 9.23
C LEU A 340 5.96 5.24 10.15
N GLY A 341 7.19 5.01 9.70
CA GLY A 341 8.19 4.24 10.42
C GLY A 341 8.22 2.74 10.06
N LEU A 342 9.37 2.10 10.36
CA LEU A 342 9.66 0.70 10.01
C LEU A 342 9.11 -0.32 11.03
N GLY A 343 8.68 0.13 12.21
CA GLY A 343 8.22 -0.73 13.30
C GLY A 343 6.75 -1.14 13.23
N GLY A 344 5.96 -0.54 12.34
CA GLY A 344 4.51 -0.50 12.52
C GLY A 344 4.12 0.33 13.76
N PRO A 345 2.82 0.59 13.98
CA PRO A 345 2.34 1.03 15.28
C PRO A 345 2.56 -0.03 16.37
#